data_AF-A0A926SK80-F1
#
_entry.id   AF-A0A926SK80-F1
#
_cell.length_a   1.000
_cell.length_b   1.000
_cell.length_c   1.000
_cell.angle_alpha   90.00
_cell.angle_beta   90.00
_cell.angle_gamma   90.00
#
_symmetry.space_group_name_H-M   'P 1'
#
loop_
_entity.id
_entity.type
_entity.pdbx_description
1 polymer ?
#
loop_
_entity_poly.entity_id
_entity_poly.type
_entity_poly.pdbx_seq_one_letter_code
_entity_poly.pdbx_strand_id
1 'polypeptide(L)'
;MSASLFSSNIGLIDAVSLRQNLKQWAGTQTQSWCDLSDAALQQRLSTTSHLKRFLEKYCVDRSFREALQSNPGEAIQQAGLAVALQDVESLWTHQPGTISETLQHFFAFGQERLHWSELQSISARSSHAKYRAWRSRQIERTQCEMPLIAANLAHVPVCFELSQGCSVGCSFCAISASSLQGNFYYTPENAKLWRSILQVLQDLLGTAVSAGFCYWATDPLDNPDYEQFAAEFHDVLGIFPQTTTAQPTKYPERLRSLLKHSLEKGCKLNRLSILSAKTLDRVYKEFTAEELAFVGIVPQNPEAVVITQFPFKAELAPKINAGRTFGTVRKQPVIDGTIACVSGFLINLVTRSIQLISPCKATPEVPRGYIVYDEETFTDSASLRSICDRMIDQHMS
;
A
#
# COMPACT_ATOMS: atom_id res chain seq x y z
N MET A 1 -18.51 34.34 -3.20
CA MET A 1 -19.26 34.16 -4.46
C MET A 1 -19.07 32.71 -4.87
N SER A 2 -20.17 31.97 -4.84
CA SER A 2 -20.26 30.53 -5.09
C SER A 2 -20.39 30.24 -6.58
N ALA A 3 -19.55 29.35 -7.10
CA ALA A 3 -19.79 28.58 -8.31
C ALA A 3 -19.21 27.19 -8.02
N SER A 4 -20.04 26.20 -7.69
CA SER A 4 -20.68 25.32 -8.68
C SER A 4 -19.67 24.79 -9.70
N LEU A 5 -18.74 23.96 -9.23
CA LEU A 5 -18.01 22.99 -10.04
C LEU A 5 -18.47 21.60 -9.62
N PHE A 6 -18.54 20.68 -10.57
CA PHE A 6 -18.83 19.25 -10.41
C PHE A 6 -20.31 18.82 -10.48
N SER A 7 -20.90 19.00 -11.66
CA SER A 7 -21.90 18.06 -12.19
C SER A 7 -21.42 17.45 -13.50
N SER A 8 -20.72 16.32 -13.42
CA SER A 8 -20.65 15.32 -14.48
C SER A 8 -20.00 14.08 -13.88
N ASN A 9 -20.69 12.94 -14.01
CA ASN A 9 -20.19 11.58 -13.73
C ASN A 9 -18.97 11.28 -14.61
N ILE A 10 -17.83 11.91 -14.31
CA ILE A 10 -16.53 11.52 -14.85
C ILE A 10 -15.99 10.56 -13.82
N GLY A 11 -16.01 9.26 -14.13
CA GLY A 11 -15.34 8.25 -13.31
C GLY A 11 -13.89 8.65 -13.05
N LEU A 12 -13.24 8.05 -12.05
CA LEU A 12 -11.88 8.42 -11.64
C LEU A 12 -10.84 8.47 -12.78
N ILE A 13 -11.11 7.86 -13.94
CA ILE A 13 -10.17 7.71 -15.05
C ILE A 13 -10.92 7.73 -16.39
N ASP A 14 -10.59 8.66 -17.28
CA ASP A 14 -10.97 8.56 -18.69
C ASP A 14 -10.01 7.62 -19.45
N ALA A 15 -10.39 7.22 -20.68
CA ALA A 15 -9.60 6.28 -21.47
C ALA A 15 -8.18 6.79 -21.78
N VAL A 16 -8.01 8.11 -21.92
CA VAL A 16 -6.72 8.74 -22.25
C VAL A 16 -5.76 8.63 -21.06
N SER A 17 -6.24 9.04 -19.88
CA SER A 17 -5.50 8.97 -18.61
C SER A 17 -5.14 7.53 -18.25
N LEU A 18 -6.08 6.60 -18.47
CA LEU A 18 -5.83 5.18 -18.28
C LEU A 18 -4.71 4.67 -19.19
N ARG A 19 -4.74 4.99 -20.49
CA ARG A 19 -3.67 4.60 -21.42
C ARG A 19 -2.32 5.21 -21.03
N GLN A 20 -2.30 6.47 -20.60
CA GLN A 20 -1.07 7.11 -20.16
C GLN A 20 -0.46 6.37 -18.97
N ASN A 21 -1.28 6.03 -17.99
CA ASN A 21 -0.87 5.25 -16.83
C ASN A 21 -0.39 3.85 -17.23
N LEU A 22 -1.15 3.12 -18.06
CA LEU A 22 -0.74 1.81 -18.55
C LEU A 22 0.59 1.85 -19.33
N LYS A 23 0.83 2.89 -20.13
CA LYS A 23 2.10 3.12 -20.82
C LYS A 23 3.24 3.46 -19.86
N GLN A 24 2.97 4.22 -18.80
CA GLN A 24 3.97 4.51 -17.77
C GLN A 24 4.30 3.28 -16.92
N TRP A 25 3.32 2.41 -16.71
CA TRP A 25 3.45 1.20 -15.90
C TRP A 25 3.98 0.01 -16.71
N ALA A 26 4.02 0.16 -18.03
CA ALA A 26 4.51 -0.82 -18.99
C ALA A 26 5.90 -1.37 -18.69
N GLY A 27 5.95 -2.56 -18.10
CA GLY A 27 7.02 -3.53 -18.37
C GLY A 27 6.78 -4.25 -19.71
N THR A 28 7.60 -5.25 -20.05
CA THR A 28 7.58 -6.00 -21.33
C THR A 28 6.27 -6.75 -21.68
N GLN A 29 5.20 -6.64 -20.88
CA GLN A 29 3.94 -7.37 -21.04
C GLN A 29 2.71 -6.51 -21.38
N THR A 30 2.76 -5.18 -21.30
CA THR A 30 1.58 -4.29 -21.44
C THR A 30 1.14 -3.99 -22.87
N GLN A 31 1.73 -4.67 -23.86
CA GLN A 31 1.37 -4.52 -25.26
C GLN A 31 -0.10 -4.92 -25.52
N SER A 32 -0.77 -5.66 -24.62
CA SER A 32 -2.17 -6.06 -24.83
C SER A 32 -3.25 -5.03 -24.45
N TRP A 33 -3.04 -4.16 -23.46
CA TRP A 33 -4.06 -3.18 -23.03
C TRP A 33 -3.93 -1.83 -23.75
N CYS A 34 -2.70 -1.41 -24.02
CA CYS A 34 -2.41 -0.12 -24.67
C CYS A 34 -2.94 -0.06 -26.11
N ASP A 35 -3.11 -1.21 -26.74
CA ASP A 35 -3.47 -1.36 -28.16
C ASP A 35 -4.98 -1.54 -28.39
N LEU A 36 -5.79 -1.67 -27.33
CA LEU A 36 -7.24 -1.78 -27.43
C LEU A 36 -7.87 -0.49 -27.98
N SER A 37 -9.06 -0.55 -28.58
CA SER A 37 -9.87 0.67 -28.82
C SER A 37 -10.41 1.24 -27.50
N ASP A 38 -10.86 2.50 -27.46
CA ASP A 38 -11.38 3.09 -26.22
C ASP A 38 -12.57 2.31 -25.65
N ALA A 39 -13.48 1.86 -26.52
CA ALA A 39 -14.62 1.02 -26.13
C ALA A 39 -14.15 -0.34 -25.55
N ALA A 40 -13.18 -1.00 -26.20
CA ALA A 40 -12.65 -2.27 -25.72
C ALA A 40 -11.86 -2.13 -24.41
N LEU A 41 -11.13 -1.02 -24.24
CA LEU A 41 -10.40 -0.70 -23.02
C LEU A 41 -11.36 -0.46 -21.85
N GLN A 42 -12.42 0.32 -22.06
CA GLN A 42 -13.45 0.56 -21.05
C GLN A 42 -14.19 -0.73 -20.66
N GLN A 43 -14.55 -1.55 -21.65
CA GLN A 43 -15.16 -2.86 -21.39
C GLN A 43 -14.24 -3.75 -20.56
N ARG A 44 -12.95 -3.84 -20.93
CA ARG A 44 -11.97 -4.64 -20.21
C ARG A 44 -11.76 -4.13 -18.79
N LEU A 45 -11.66 -2.81 -18.59
CA LEU A 45 -11.58 -2.20 -17.25
C LEU A 45 -12.77 -2.59 -16.39
N SER A 46 -14.00 -2.47 -16.91
CA SER A 46 -15.21 -2.80 -16.15
C SER A 46 -15.25 -4.28 -15.75
N THR A 47 -14.97 -5.19 -16.69
CA THR A 47 -14.89 -6.64 -16.42
C THR A 47 -13.84 -6.96 -15.35
N THR A 48 -12.62 -6.45 -15.49
CA THR A 48 -11.53 -6.63 -14.52
C THR A 48 -11.90 -6.08 -13.15
N SER A 49 -12.58 -4.93 -13.10
CA SER A 49 -12.98 -4.28 -11.85
C SER A 49 -14.06 -5.05 -11.10
N HIS A 50 -15.05 -5.59 -11.80
CA HIS A 50 -16.08 -6.42 -11.18
C HIS A 50 -15.54 -7.79 -10.73
N LEU A 51 -14.62 -8.38 -11.50
CA LEU A 51 -13.93 -9.60 -11.11
C LEU A 51 -13.04 -9.39 -9.87
N LYS A 52 -12.35 -8.24 -9.79
CA LYS A 52 -11.64 -7.83 -8.58
C LYS A 52 -12.57 -7.81 -7.36
N ARG A 53 -13.73 -7.16 -7.48
CA ARG A 53 -14.70 -7.07 -6.39
C ARG A 53 -15.22 -8.43 -5.96
N PHE A 54 -15.47 -9.33 -6.91
CA PHE A 54 -15.85 -10.71 -6.64
C PHE A 54 -14.80 -11.39 -5.76
N LEU A 55 -13.53 -11.35 -6.16
CA LEU A 55 -12.44 -11.99 -5.43
C LEU A 55 -12.24 -11.37 -4.04
N GLU A 56 -12.33 -10.05 -3.94
CA GLU A 56 -12.23 -9.33 -2.67
C GLU A 56 -13.39 -9.68 -1.73
N LYS A 57 -14.63 -9.79 -2.24
CA LYS A 57 -15.78 -10.23 -1.44
C LYS A 57 -15.65 -11.70 -1.04
N TYR A 58 -15.21 -12.57 -1.95
CA TYR A 58 -14.89 -13.96 -1.63
C TYR A 58 -13.86 -14.06 -0.52
N CYS A 59 -12.78 -13.27 -0.57
CA CYS A 59 -11.74 -13.26 0.45
C CYS A 59 -12.27 -12.75 1.79
N VAL A 60 -13.03 -11.64 1.82
CA VAL A 60 -13.40 -10.94 3.05
C VAL A 60 -14.65 -11.52 3.72
N ASP A 61 -15.66 -11.92 2.94
CA ASP A 61 -17.04 -12.14 3.39
C ASP A 61 -17.38 -13.64 3.42
N ARG A 62 -17.51 -14.19 4.64
CA ARG A 62 -17.86 -15.60 4.83
C ARG A 62 -19.25 -15.94 4.33
N SER A 63 -20.23 -15.08 4.58
CA SER A 63 -21.62 -15.33 4.18
C SER A 63 -21.76 -15.35 2.65
N PHE A 64 -20.99 -14.50 1.96
CA PHE A 64 -20.92 -14.55 0.50
C PHE A 64 -20.38 -15.90 -0.01
N ARG A 65 -19.32 -16.44 0.62
CA ARG A 65 -18.79 -17.77 0.26
C ARG A 65 -19.80 -18.89 0.50
N GLU A 66 -20.52 -18.86 1.61
CA GLU A 66 -21.56 -19.85 1.93
C GLU A 66 -22.74 -19.78 0.94
N ALA A 67 -23.15 -18.56 0.55
CA ALA A 67 -24.18 -18.35 -0.46
C ALA A 67 -23.75 -18.88 -1.85
N LEU A 68 -22.48 -18.69 -2.23
CA LEU A 68 -21.93 -19.22 -3.47
C LEU A 68 -21.99 -20.76 -3.56
N GLN A 69 -21.90 -21.47 -2.44
CA GLN A 69 -22.01 -22.94 -2.44
C GLN A 69 -23.45 -23.43 -2.70
N SER A 70 -24.45 -22.61 -2.37
CA SER A 70 -25.86 -22.99 -2.44
C SER A 70 -26.52 -22.53 -3.73
N ASN A 71 -26.36 -21.25 -4.08
CA ASN A 71 -26.93 -20.66 -5.30
C ASN A 71 -25.98 -19.59 -5.87
N PRO A 72 -24.96 -20.00 -6.66
CA PRO A 72 -23.91 -19.10 -7.13
C PRO A 72 -24.43 -17.88 -7.91
N GLY A 73 -25.38 -18.09 -8.83
CA GLY A 73 -25.91 -17.03 -9.68
C GLY A 73 -26.66 -15.97 -8.87
N GLU A 74 -27.50 -16.41 -7.92
CA GLU A 74 -28.22 -15.51 -7.02
C GLU A 74 -27.26 -14.75 -6.10
N ALA A 75 -26.24 -15.42 -5.54
CA ALA A 75 -25.25 -14.78 -4.69
C ALA A 75 -24.48 -13.66 -5.41
N ILE A 76 -24.06 -13.91 -6.66
CA ILE A 76 -23.39 -12.90 -7.51
C ILE A 76 -24.33 -11.71 -7.78
N GLN A 77 -25.59 -11.99 -8.14
CA GLN A 77 -26.59 -10.96 -8.43
C GLN A 77 -26.90 -10.10 -7.19
N GLN A 78 -27.14 -10.72 -6.03
CA GLN A 78 -27.42 -10.03 -4.77
C GLN A 78 -26.23 -9.18 -4.30
N ALA A 79 -25.00 -9.60 -4.61
CA ALA A 79 -23.79 -8.83 -4.35
C ALA A 79 -23.58 -7.66 -5.32
N GLY A 80 -24.43 -7.49 -6.35
CA GLY A 80 -24.33 -6.42 -7.34
C GLY A 80 -23.10 -6.55 -8.24
N LEU A 81 -22.65 -7.78 -8.52
CA LEU A 81 -21.45 -8.05 -9.30
C LEU A 81 -21.80 -8.38 -10.75
N ALA A 82 -21.25 -7.64 -11.70
CA ALA A 82 -21.36 -7.92 -13.13
C ALA A 82 -20.27 -8.93 -13.56
N VAL A 83 -20.38 -10.17 -13.09
CA VAL A 83 -19.44 -11.26 -13.42
C VAL A 83 -20.25 -12.47 -13.89
N ALA A 84 -19.85 -13.10 -15.00
CA ALA A 84 -20.50 -14.32 -15.45
C ALA A 84 -20.06 -15.50 -14.58
N LEU A 85 -21.01 -16.36 -14.20
CA LEU A 85 -20.73 -17.52 -13.34
C LEU A 85 -19.61 -18.41 -13.89
N GLN A 86 -19.64 -18.70 -15.18
CA GLN A 86 -18.62 -19.49 -15.89
C GLN A 86 -17.20 -18.90 -15.80
N ASP A 87 -17.06 -17.58 -15.59
CA ASP A 87 -15.76 -16.96 -15.47
C ASP A 87 -15.11 -17.23 -14.12
N VAL A 88 -15.91 -17.53 -13.09
CA VAL A 88 -15.47 -17.61 -11.69
C VAL A 88 -15.77 -18.95 -11.01
N GLU A 89 -16.59 -19.82 -11.60
CA GLU A 89 -16.99 -21.09 -10.99
C GLU A 89 -15.81 -21.99 -10.61
N SER A 90 -14.71 -21.92 -11.37
CA SER A 90 -13.49 -22.68 -11.08
C SER A 90 -12.82 -22.27 -9.75
N LEU A 91 -13.14 -21.08 -9.21
CA LEU A 91 -12.58 -20.59 -7.96
C LEU A 91 -13.00 -21.40 -6.73
N TRP A 92 -14.13 -22.11 -6.76
CA TRP A 92 -14.62 -22.92 -5.63
C TRP A 92 -15.04 -24.35 -5.99
N THR A 93 -15.12 -24.70 -7.28
CA THR A 93 -15.47 -26.06 -7.73
C THR A 93 -14.29 -27.03 -7.78
N HIS A 94 -13.06 -26.57 -7.46
CA HIS A 94 -11.84 -27.39 -7.36
C HIS A 94 -11.46 -28.16 -8.64
N GLN A 95 -11.90 -27.71 -9.83
CA GLN A 95 -11.47 -28.31 -11.09
C GLN A 95 -10.06 -27.82 -11.46
N PRO A 96 -9.02 -28.68 -11.41
CA PRO A 96 -7.66 -28.26 -11.68
C PRO A 96 -7.46 -27.95 -13.17
N GLY A 97 -6.89 -26.78 -13.49
CA GLY A 97 -6.30 -26.51 -14.81
C GLY A 97 -7.12 -25.68 -15.81
N THR A 98 -8.37 -25.34 -15.52
CA THR A 98 -9.22 -24.52 -16.41
C THR A 98 -9.59 -23.21 -15.74
N ILE A 99 -8.74 -22.19 -15.91
CA ILE A 99 -9.09 -20.79 -15.60
C ILE A 99 -9.62 -20.11 -16.85
N SER A 100 -10.71 -19.37 -16.71
CA SER A 100 -11.29 -18.58 -17.80
C SER A 100 -10.26 -17.58 -18.35
N GLU A 101 -10.38 -17.24 -19.63
CA GLU A 101 -9.57 -16.18 -20.24
C GLU A 101 -9.76 -14.84 -19.48
N THR A 102 -10.96 -14.60 -18.97
CA THR A 102 -11.30 -13.45 -18.11
C THR A 102 -10.47 -13.42 -16.83
N LEU A 103 -10.34 -14.56 -16.13
CA LEU A 103 -9.47 -14.70 -14.97
C LEU A 103 -7.99 -14.53 -15.33
N GLN A 104 -7.53 -15.10 -16.45
CA GLN A 104 -6.16 -14.92 -16.93
C GLN A 104 -5.81 -13.45 -17.17
N HIS A 105 -6.71 -12.69 -17.79
CA HIS A 105 -6.53 -11.26 -18.01
C HIS A 105 -6.52 -10.47 -16.70
N PHE A 106 -7.39 -10.78 -15.75
CA PHE A 106 -7.37 -10.17 -14.42
C PHE A 106 -6.06 -10.46 -13.69
N PHE A 107 -5.54 -11.68 -13.82
CA PHE A 107 -4.27 -12.07 -13.25
C PHE A 107 -3.08 -11.33 -13.84
N ALA A 108 -3.02 -11.18 -15.16
CA ALA A 108 -2.01 -10.34 -15.82
C ALA A 108 -2.06 -8.90 -15.31
N PHE A 109 -3.27 -8.32 -15.23
CA PHE A 109 -3.50 -7.00 -14.66
C PHE A 109 -3.00 -6.87 -13.20
N GLY A 110 -3.20 -7.92 -12.39
CA GLY A 110 -2.69 -7.98 -11.02
C GLY A 110 -1.16 -7.98 -10.93
N GLN A 111 -0.48 -8.76 -11.78
CA GLN A 111 0.98 -8.82 -11.84
C GLN A 111 1.59 -7.49 -12.28
N GLU A 112 0.98 -6.83 -13.26
CA GLU A 112 1.42 -5.53 -13.77
C GLU A 112 1.32 -4.41 -12.73
N ARG A 113 0.41 -4.55 -11.74
CA ARG A 113 0.20 -3.53 -10.70
C ARG A 113 1.14 -3.71 -9.49
N LEU A 114 1.49 -4.94 -9.13
CA LEU A 114 2.22 -5.27 -7.90
C LEU A 114 3.73 -5.05 -8.07
N HIS A 115 4.13 -3.80 -7.82
CA HIS A 115 5.47 -3.24 -8.00
C HIS A 115 6.44 -3.47 -6.83
N TRP A 116 6.31 -4.56 -6.07
CA TRP A 116 7.29 -4.83 -5.00
C TRP A 116 8.72 -4.91 -5.55
N SER A 117 8.89 -5.54 -6.72
CA SER A 117 10.15 -5.61 -7.45
C SER A 117 10.63 -4.25 -7.96
N GLU A 118 9.73 -3.37 -8.41
CA GLU A 118 10.10 -2.01 -8.83
C GLU A 118 10.47 -1.13 -7.62
N LEU A 119 9.73 -1.19 -6.52
CA LEU A 119 10.08 -0.49 -5.28
C LEU A 119 11.44 -0.97 -4.75
N GLN A 120 11.70 -2.27 -4.78
CA GLN A 120 13.02 -2.84 -4.46
C GLN A 120 14.09 -2.33 -5.44
N SER A 121 13.79 -2.28 -6.74
CA SER A 121 14.70 -1.77 -7.77
C SER A 121 15.03 -0.29 -7.55
N ILE A 122 14.04 0.56 -7.29
CA ILE A 122 14.24 1.98 -6.98
C ILE A 122 15.05 2.12 -5.70
N SER A 123 14.67 1.40 -4.64
CA SER A 123 15.38 1.42 -3.35
C SER A 123 16.84 1.00 -3.46
N ALA A 124 17.19 0.13 -4.43
CA ALA A 124 18.55 -0.31 -4.70
C ALA A 124 19.41 0.74 -5.44
N ARG A 125 18.80 1.75 -6.08
CA ARG A 125 19.50 2.79 -6.88
C ARG A 125 20.12 3.91 -6.05
N SER A 126 20.34 3.69 -4.75
CA SER A 126 20.92 4.73 -3.91
C SER A 126 22.32 5.11 -4.40
N SER A 127 22.65 6.40 -4.44
CA SER A 127 23.98 6.90 -4.81
C SER A 127 25.03 6.62 -3.73
N HIS A 128 24.62 6.44 -2.46
CA HIS A 128 25.53 6.33 -1.33
C HIS A 128 26.06 4.89 -1.10
N ALA A 129 27.38 4.70 -1.19
CA ALA A 129 28.00 3.37 -1.15
C ALA A 129 27.82 2.63 0.20
N LYS A 130 28.05 3.31 1.34
CA LYS A 130 27.88 2.71 2.68
C LYS A 130 26.44 2.25 2.91
N TYR A 131 25.47 3.12 2.63
CA TYR A 131 24.05 2.77 2.69
C TYR A 131 23.70 1.56 1.82
N ARG A 132 24.17 1.49 0.56
CA ARG A 132 23.92 0.30 -0.28
C ARG A 132 24.47 -0.97 0.35
N ALA A 133 25.71 -0.95 0.83
CA ALA A 133 26.34 -2.09 1.47
C ALA A 133 25.57 -2.52 2.72
N TRP A 134 25.23 -1.58 3.59
CA TRP A 134 24.45 -1.84 4.79
C TRP A 134 23.06 -2.39 4.47
N ARG A 135 22.33 -1.79 3.51
CA ARG A 135 21.01 -2.26 3.07
C ARG A 135 21.08 -3.68 2.54
N SER A 136 22.09 -4.03 1.74
CA SER A 136 22.28 -5.41 1.28
C SER A 136 22.47 -6.37 2.45
N ARG A 137 23.28 -6.01 3.47
CA ARG A 137 23.41 -6.82 4.69
C ARG A 137 22.07 -6.99 5.43
N GLN A 138 21.24 -5.95 5.47
CA GLN A 138 19.90 -6.03 6.07
C GLN A 138 18.99 -7.00 5.32
N ILE A 139 18.99 -6.96 3.99
CA ILE A 139 18.22 -7.87 3.13
C ILE A 139 18.65 -9.32 3.39
N GLU A 140 19.95 -9.60 3.32
CA GLU A 140 20.50 -10.94 3.59
C GLU A 140 20.15 -11.43 5.00
N ARG A 141 20.26 -10.56 6.01
CA ARG A 141 19.84 -10.92 7.36
C ARG A 141 18.37 -11.31 7.41
N THR A 142 17.47 -10.50 6.84
CA THR A 142 16.04 -10.81 6.86
C THR A 142 15.71 -12.09 6.08
N GLN A 143 16.46 -12.39 5.02
CA GLN A 143 16.35 -13.64 4.27
C GLN A 143 16.69 -14.85 5.14
N CYS A 144 17.70 -14.73 6.02
CA CYS A 144 18.03 -15.76 7.01
C CYS A 144 17.02 -15.85 8.15
N GLU A 145 16.62 -14.72 8.73
CA GLU A 145 15.73 -14.67 9.91
C GLU A 145 14.28 -15.06 9.58
N MET A 146 13.79 -14.68 8.40
CA MET A 146 12.37 -14.72 8.03
C MET A 146 12.17 -15.14 6.55
N PRO A 147 12.65 -16.32 6.12
CA PRO A 147 12.69 -16.72 4.70
C PRO A 147 11.30 -16.79 4.03
N LEU A 148 10.23 -16.98 4.81
CA LEU A 148 8.86 -17.05 4.29
C LEU A 148 8.30 -15.70 3.83
N ILE A 149 8.86 -14.58 4.32
CA ILE A 149 8.35 -13.24 4.03
C ILE A 149 9.39 -12.28 3.47
N ALA A 150 10.69 -12.59 3.59
CA ALA A 150 11.78 -11.69 3.22
C ALA A 150 11.71 -11.20 1.77
N ALA A 151 11.34 -12.08 0.83
CA ALA A 151 11.16 -11.72 -0.58
C ALA A 151 10.09 -10.62 -0.81
N ASN A 152 9.14 -10.47 0.12
CA ASN A 152 8.05 -9.50 0.05
C ASN A 152 8.36 -8.20 0.82
N LEU A 153 9.56 -8.08 1.41
CA LEU A 153 9.98 -6.84 2.06
C LEU A 153 10.64 -5.91 1.04
N ALA A 154 10.12 -4.69 0.92
CA ALA A 154 10.65 -3.71 -0.04
C ALA A 154 12.03 -3.15 0.35
N HIS A 155 12.33 -3.12 1.66
CA HIS A 155 13.50 -2.43 2.22
C HIS A 155 13.62 -1.00 1.67
N VAL A 156 12.55 -0.21 1.83
CA VAL A 156 12.53 1.18 1.40
C VAL A 156 13.50 2.02 2.24
N PRO A 157 14.09 3.08 1.67
CA PRO A 157 15.11 3.87 2.36
C PRO A 157 14.58 4.82 3.42
N VAL A 158 13.33 5.27 3.29
CA VAL A 158 12.77 6.26 4.20
C VAL A 158 11.26 6.12 4.32
N CYS A 159 10.74 6.48 5.48
CA CYS A 159 9.32 6.79 5.68
C CYS A 159 9.15 7.99 6.61
N PHE A 160 7.97 8.62 6.54
CA PHE A 160 7.67 9.84 7.28
C PHE A 160 6.38 9.71 8.08
N GLU A 161 6.42 10.09 9.34
CA GLU A 161 5.24 10.25 10.19
C GLU A 161 4.80 11.72 10.14
N LEU A 162 3.70 11.99 9.42
CA LEU A 162 3.05 13.31 9.38
C LEU A 162 2.05 13.51 10.53
N SER A 163 1.86 12.50 11.37
CA SER A 163 1.04 12.50 12.57
C SER A 163 1.78 11.76 13.68
N GLN A 164 1.40 12.00 14.93
CA GLN A 164 1.89 11.24 16.08
C GLN A 164 0.79 10.27 16.51
N GLY A 165 0.94 8.98 16.22
CA GLY A 165 -0.06 7.96 16.51
C GLY A 165 -1.21 7.91 15.48
N CYS A 166 -2.22 7.08 15.77
CA CYS A 166 -3.29 6.75 14.84
C CYS A 166 -4.65 6.77 15.54
N SER A 167 -5.67 7.34 14.88
CA SER A 167 -7.02 7.45 15.45
C SER A 167 -7.83 6.15 15.38
N VAL A 168 -7.41 5.19 14.55
CA VAL A 168 -8.21 3.98 14.26
C VAL A 168 -8.17 2.95 15.39
N GLY A 169 -7.03 2.83 16.09
CA GLY A 169 -6.90 1.92 17.23
C GLY A 169 -6.99 0.41 16.89
N CYS A 170 -6.63 0.02 15.67
CA CYS A 170 -6.73 -1.36 15.16
C CYS A 170 -6.10 -2.40 16.11
N SER A 171 -6.86 -3.45 16.45
CA SER A 171 -6.36 -4.58 17.26
C SER A 171 -5.28 -5.40 16.56
N PHE A 172 -5.23 -5.36 15.22
CA PHE A 172 -4.26 -6.07 14.39
C PHE A 172 -3.01 -5.24 14.06
N CYS A 173 -2.84 -4.04 14.63
CA CYS A 173 -1.73 -3.15 14.29
C CYS A 173 -0.37 -3.78 14.65
N ALA A 174 0.36 -4.25 13.64
CA ALA A 174 1.62 -4.97 13.80
C ALA A 174 2.83 -4.08 14.14
N ILE A 175 2.67 -2.76 14.09
CA ILE A 175 3.65 -1.77 14.56
C ILE A 175 3.22 -1.06 15.85
N SER A 176 2.09 -1.47 16.44
CA SER A 176 1.59 -0.93 17.72
C SER A 176 1.49 0.59 17.78
N ALA A 177 0.85 1.19 16.77
CA ALA A 177 0.54 2.62 16.77
C ALA A 177 -0.09 3.07 18.09
N SER A 178 0.37 4.18 18.66
CA SER A 178 -0.28 4.82 19.82
C SER A 178 -1.58 5.50 19.39
N SER A 179 -2.41 5.93 20.35
CA SER A 179 -3.55 6.81 20.04
C SER A 179 -3.05 8.11 19.40
N LEU A 180 -3.84 8.69 18.50
CA LEU A 180 -3.51 9.97 17.87
C LEU A 180 -3.27 11.07 18.92
N GLN A 181 -2.12 11.73 18.84
CA GLN A 181 -1.68 12.78 19.78
C GLN A 181 -1.58 14.14 19.08
N GLY A 182 -1.37 14.17 17.76
CA GLY A 182 -1.27 15.42 17.01
C GLY A 182 -0.86 15.21 15.56
N ASN A 183 -0.96 16.28 14.76
CA ASN A 183 -0.65 16.30 13.33
C ASN A 183 0.39 17.38 13.04
N PHE A 184 1.26 17.13 12.05
CA PHE A 184 2.12 18.13 11.47
C PHE A 184 1.38 18.84 10.35
N TYR A 185 0.88 20.06 10.61
CA TYR A 185 0.06 20.83 9.66
C TYR A 185 0.91 21.46 8.55
N TYR A 186 0.35 21.58 7.35
CA TYR A 186 1.02 22.16 6.19
C TYR A 186 0.95 23.70 6.20
N THR A 187 1.66 24.33 7.15
CA THR A 187 1.85 25.79 7.18
C THR A 187 2.99 26.21 6.24
N PRO A 188 3.13 27.49 5.88
CA PRO A 188 4.24 27.96 5.04
C PRO A 188 5.63 27.60 5.58
N GLU A 189 5.82 27.63 6.90
CA GLU A 189 7.07 27.28 7.58
C GLU A 189 7.32 25.77 7.48
N ASN A 190 6.28 24.98 7.75
CA ASN A 190 6.36 23.51 7.72
C ASN A 190 6.51 22.96 6.30
N ALA A 191 5.92 23.60 5.29
CA ALA A 191 6.12 23.29 3.88
C ALA A 191 7.58 23.50 3.46
N LYS A 192 8.19 24.63 3.87
CA LYS A 192 9.63 24.88 3.64
C LYS A 192 10.49 23.80 4.29
N LEU A 193 10.22 23.48 5.56
CA LEU A 193 10.94 22.43 6.27
C LEU A 193 10.79 21.07 5.57
N TRP A 194 9.56 20.70 5.18
CA TRP A 194 9.27 19.46 4.47
C TRP A 194 10.09 19.34 3.18
N ARG A 195 10.02 20.36 2.34
CA ARG A 195 10.80 20.42 1.10
C ARG A 195 12.30 20.29 1.34
N SER A 196 12.84 21.00 2.33
CA SER A 196 14.26 20.93 2.68
C SER A 196 14.68 19.54 3.19
N ILE A 197 13.82 18.85 3.96
CA ILE A 197 14.06 17.47 4.41
C ILE A 197 14.12 16.52 3.21
N LEU A 198 13.17 16.62 2.28
CA LEU A 198 13.15 15.80 1.07
C LEU A 198 14.41 16.02 0.23
N GLN A 199 14.85 17.27 0.07
CA GLN A 199 16.07 17.59 -0.67
C GLN A 199 17.33 17.02 0.02
N VAL A 200 17.45 17.16 1.35
CA VAL A 200 18.57 16.57 2.11
C VAL A 200 18.68 15.08 1.87
N LEU A 201 17.55 14.36 1.92
CA LEU A 201 17.53 12.92 1.70
C LEU A 201 17.84 12.58 0.23
N GLN A 202 17.31 13.33 -0.73
CA GLN A 202 17.59 13.13 -2.15
C GLN A 202 19.08 13.34 -2.46
N ASP A 203 19.70 14.37 -1.88
CA ASP A 203 21.13 14.63 -2.02
C ASP A 203 21.97 13.49 -1.42
N LEU A 204 21.53 12.96 -0.27
CA LEU A 204 22.24 11.93 0.47
C LEU A 204 22.11 10.54 -0.19
N LEU A 205 20.89 10.13 -0.51
CA LEU A 205 20.57 8.76 -0.94
C LEU A 205 20.24 8.68 -2.43
N GLY A 206 20.14 9.79 -3.16
CA GLY A 206 19.81 9.82 -4.57
C GLY A 206 18.35 9.47 -4.86
N THR A 207 18.11 8.87 -6.03
CA THR A 207 16.76 8.52 -6.49
C THR A 207 16.07 7.45 -5.64
N ALA A 208 16.80 6.70 -4.81
CA ALA A 208 16.22 5.69 -3.94
C ALA A 208 15.13 6.25 -3.01
N VAL A 209 15.28 7.49 -2.54
CA VAL A 209 14.32 8.15 -1.63
C VAL A 209 12.90 8.17 -2.16
N SER A 210 12.74 8.21 -3.50
CA SER A 210 11.44 8.19 -4.16
C SER A 210 10.61 6.91 -3.90
N ALA A 211 11.22 5.82 -3.42
CA ALA A 211 10.52 4.62 -2.97
C ALA A 211 9.90 4.76 -1.56
N GLY A 212 10.14 5.86 -0.87
CA GLY A 212 9.59 6.13 0.45
C GLY A 212 8.09 6.43 0.46
N PHE A 213 7.52 6.63 1.65
CA PHE A 213 6.09 6.93 1.83
C PHE A 213 5.84 7.78 3.08
N CYS A 214 4.67 8.43 3.11
CA CYS A 214 4.35 9.52 4.06
C CYS A 214 3.46 9.10 5.24
N TYR A 215 3.59 7.86 5.70
CA TYR A 215 2.95 7.40 6.93
C TYR A 215 3.79 6.30 7.57
N TRP A 216 3.83 6.21 8.89
CA TRP A 216 4.33 5.05 9.63
C TRP A 216 3.64 5.07 10.98
N ALA A 217 3.10 3.93 11.44
CA ALA A 217 2.30 3.87 12.67
C ALA A 217 1.17 4.94 12.79
N THR A 218 0.73 5.49 11.67
CA THR A 218 -0.27 6.56 11.52
C THR A 218 -1.25 6.18 10.40
N ASP A 219 -2.44 6.77 10.39
CA ASP A 219 -3.33 6.69 9.23
C ASP A 219 -3.20 7.98 8.40
N PRO A 220 -2.94 7.92 7.08
CA PRO A 220 -2.83 9.09 6.22
C PRO A 220 -4.00 10.08 6.35
N LEU A 221 -5.22 9.59 6.55
CA LEU A 221 -6.41 10.44 6.62
C LEU A 221 -6.61 11.10 8.00
N ASP A 222 -5.76 10.81 8.99
CA ASP A 222 -5.75 11.53 10.27
C ASP A 222 -5.18 12.95 10.14
N ASN A 223 -4.21 13.15 9.23
CA ASN A 223 -3.67 14.47 8.92
C ASN A 223 -4.56 15.14 7.86
N PRO A 224 -5.16 16.32 8.11
CA PRO A 224 -6.02 17.00 7.14
C PRO A 224 -5.28 17.50 5.90
N ASP A 225 -3.95 17.64 5.97
CA ASP A 225 -3.10 18.20 4.92
C ASP A 225 -2.25 17.14 4.19
N TYR A 226 -2.51 15.85 4.42
CA TYR A 226 -1.73 14.74 3.85
C TYR A 226 -1.50 14.86 2.34
N GLU A 227 -2.53 15.25 1.59
CA GLU A 227 -2.51 15.42 0.15
C GLU A 227 -1.47 16.47 -0.29
N GLN A 228 -1.28 17.54 0.49
CA GLN A 228 -0.30 18.59 0.20
C GLN A 228 1.12 18.05 0.37
N PHE A 229 1.38 17.30 1.45
CA PHE A 229 2.68 16.65 1.67
C PHE A 229 2.99 15.61 0.59
N ALA A 230 2.01 14.79 0.20
CA ALA A 230 2.17 13.78 -0.83
C ALA A 230 2.40 14.41 -2.22
N ALA A 231 1.71 15.51 -2.53
CA ALA A 231 1.94 16.26 -3.75
C ALA A 231 3.35 16.84 -3.80
N GLU A 232 3.83 17.47 -2.72
CA GLU A 232 5.19 18.00 -2.67
C GLU A 232 6.26 16.90 -2.67
N PHE A 233 5.99 15.74 -2.04
CA PHE A 233 6.86 14.56 -2.14
C PHE A 233 7.07 14.17 -3.61
N HIS A 234 5.99 14.08 -4.39
CA HIS A 234 6.07 13.82 -5.82
C HIS A 234 6.84 14.93 -6.55
N ASP A 235 6.59 16.19 -6.25
CA ASP A 235 7.18 17.30 -6.98
C ASP A 235 8.70 17.42 -6.74
N VAL A 236 9.20 16.95 -5.58
CA VAL A 236 10.63 16.90 -5.26
C VAL A 236 11.28 15.57 -5.72
N LEU A 237 10.62 14.43 -5.52
CA LEU A 237 11.22 13.10 -5.68
C LEU A 237 10.79 12.36 -6.95
N GLY A 238 9.81 12.88 -7.69
CA GLY A 238 9.36 12.37 -8.99
C GLY A 238 8.43 11.15 -8.93
N ILE A 239 8.12 10.62 -7.75
CA ILE A 239 7.19 9.48 -7.57
C ILE A 239 6.17 9.85 -6.51
N PHE A 240 4.89 9.61 -6.79
CA PHE A 240 3.83 9.83 -5.83
C PHE A 240 3.85 8.73 -4.75
N PRO A 241 3.88 9.08 -3.45
CA PRO A 241 4.03 8.10 -2.40
C PRO A 241 2.79 7.21 -2.32
N GLN A 242 3.00 5.90 -2.15
CA GLN A 242 1.91 4.97 -1.89
C GLN A 242 1.10 5.40 -0.68
N THR A 243 -0.21 5.15 -0.69
CA THR A 243 -1.10 5.45 0.44
C THR A 243 -1.85 4.21 0.90
N THR A 244 -1.78 3.89 2.19
CA THR A 244 -2.60 2.83 2.80
C THR A 244 -3.39 3.40 3.98
N THR A 245 -4.72 3.32 3.93
CA THR A 245 -5.61 3.79 5.01
C THR A 245 -6.53 2.68 5.53
N ALA A 246 -6.81 2.69 6.82
CA ALA A 246 -7.83 1.86 7.48
C ALA A 246 -9.15 2.61 7.72
N GLN A 247 -9.30 3.82 7.15
CA GLN A 247 -10.49 4.67 7.29
C GLN A 247 -11.22 4.91 5.95
N PRO A 248 -11.44 3.90 5.08
CA PRO A 248 -11.89 4.13 3.71
C PRO A 248 -13.29 4.73 3.57
N THR A 249 -14.07 4.76 4.65
CA THR A 249 -15.47 5.25 4.66
C THR A 249 -15.68 6.50 5.50
N LYS A 250 -14.60 7.06 6.09
CA LYS A 250 -14.71 8.23 6.97
C LYS A 250 -14.89 9.53 6.18
N TYR A 251 -14.12 9.68 5.10
CA TYR A 251 -14.13 10.86 4.22
C TYR A 251 -14.11 10.43 2.75
N PRO A 252 -15.23 9.92 2.21
CA PRO A 252 -15.24 9.26 0.90
C PRO A 252 -14.88 10.20 -0.25
N GLU A 253 -15.40 11.43 -0.28
CA GLU A 253 -15.06 12.42 -1.32
C GLU A 253 -13.58 12.83 -1.29
N ARG A 254 -13.01 12.98 -0.09
CA ARG A 254 -11.60 13.26 0.10
C ARG A 254 -10.74 12.11 -0.42
N LEU A 255 -11.11 10.87 -0.06
CA LEU A 255 -10.41 9.68 -0.54
C LEU A 255 -10.52 9.54 -2.06
N ARG A 256 -11.69 9.77 -2.66
CA ARG A 256 -11.89 9.79 -4.12
C ARG A 256 -10.95 10.80 -4.79
N SER A 257 -10.89 12.01 -4.24
CA SER A 257 -10.01 13.08 -4.75
C SER A 257 -8.52 12.71 -4.65
N LEU A 258 -8.10 12.14 -3.51
CA LEU A 258 -6.72 11.65 -3.32
C LEU A 258 -6.39 10.52 -4.29
N LEU A 259 -7.27 9.53 -4.45
CA LEU A 259 -7.06 8.42 -5.38
C LEU A 259 -6.93 8.92 -6.82
N LYS A 260 -7.81 9.83 -7.24
CA LYS A 260 -7.71 10.50 -8.54
C LYS A 260 -6.36 11.17 -8.72
N HIS A 261 -5.98 12.04 -7.79
CA HIS A 261 -4.76 12.82 -7.87
C HIS A 261 -3.50 11.95 -7.88
N SER A 262 -3.46 10.93 -7.03
CA SER A 262 -2.34 9.98 -6.98
C SER A 262 -2.19 9.24 -8.31
N LEU A 263 -3.30 8.87 -8.93
CA LEU A 263 -3.32 8.14 -10.18
C LEU A 263 -2.93 9.02 -11.38
N GLU A 264 -3.37 10.29 -11.41
CA GLU A 264 -2.90 11.28 -12.40
C GLU A 264 -1.39 11.51 -12.32
N LYS A 265 -0.80 11.32 -11.13
CA LYS A 265 0.65 11.35 -10.88
C LYS A 265 1.32 9.97 -11.03
N GLY A 266 0.64 9.00 -11.64
CA GLY A 266 1.19 7.68 -11.97
C GLY A 266 1.39 6.74 -10.78
N CYS A 267 0.79 7.03 -9.60
CA CYS A 267 0.87 6.15 -8.43
C CYS A 267 0.27 4.79 -8.74
N LYS A 268 1.06 3.73 -8.50
CA LYS A 268 0.68 2.35 -8.84
C LYS A 268 0.09 1.58 -7.67
N LEU A 269 0.29 2.08 -6.45
CA LEU A 269 0.03 1.34 -5.23
C LEU A 269 -0.68 2.21 -4.18
N ASN A 270 -2.00 2.13 -4.18
CA ASN A 270 -2.82 2.56 -3.03
C ASN A 270 -3.57 1.37 -2.47
N ARG A 271 -3.84 1.39 -1.16
CA ARG A 271 -4.50 0.28 -0.47
C ARG A 271 -5.50 0.75 0.58
N LEU A 272 -6.56 -0.03 0.75
CA LEU A 272 -7.54 0.15 1.83
C LEU A 272 -7.50 -1.08 2.73
N SER A 273 -7.25 -0.88 4.02
CA SER A 273 -7.38 -1.93 5.02
C SER A 273 -8.85 -2.12 5.39
N ILE A 274 -9.37 -3.33 5.18
CA ILE A 274 -10.77 -3.67 5.38
C ILE A 274 -10.94 -4.48 6.66
N LEU A 275 -11.66 -3.91 7.63
CA LEU A 275 -11.74 -4.47 8.98
C LEU A 275 -12.90 -5.46 9.17
N SER A 276 -13.86 -5.48 8.25
CA SER A 276 -15.03 -6.37 8.27
C SER A 276 -15.69 -6.45 6.90
N ALA A 277 -16.52 -7.48 6.67
CA ALA A 277 -17.38 -7.56 5.49
C ALA A 277 -18.31 -6.34 5.36
N LYS A 278 -18.86 -5.86 6.49
CA LYS A 278 -19.67 -4.64 6.52
C LYS A 278 -18.90 -3.40 6.06
N THR A 279 -17.61 -3.30 6.41
CA THR A 279 -16.75 -2.21 5.91
C THR A 279 -16.57 -2.32 4.39
N LEU A 280 -16.35 -3.53 3.87
CA LEU A 280 -16.26 -3.76 2.42
C LEU A 280 -17.54 -3.36 1.69
N ASP A 281 -18.69 -3.80 2.19
CA ASP A 281 -19.99 -3.48 1.58
C ASP A 281 -20.24 -1.96 1.56
N ARG A 282 -19.84 -1.24 2.61
CA ARG A 282 -19.91 0.23 2.63
C ARG A 282 -18.99 0.86 1.58
N VAL A 283 -17.78 0.35 1.43
CA VAL A 283 -16.85 0.80 0.37
C VAL A 283 -17.45 0.55 -1.00
N TYR A 284 -18.07 -0.61 -1.25
CA TYR A 284 -18.67 -0.93 -2.56
C TYR A 284 -19.94 -0.16 -2.89
N LYS A 285 -20.65 0.34 -1.87
CA LYS A 285 -21.79 1.26 -2.03
C LYS A 285 -21.33 2.67 -2.36
N GLU A 286 -20.18 3.07 -1.86
CA GLU A 286 -19.65 4.42 -1.97
C GLU A 286 -18.85 4.65 -3.26
N PHE A 287 -18.05 3.67 -3.65
CA PHE A 287 -17.21 3.74 -4.84
C PHE A 287 -17.76 2.83 -5.94
N THR A 288 -17.49 3.12 -7.22
CA THR A 288 -17.75 2.17 -8.31
C THR A 288 -16.66 1.10 -8.39
N ALA A 289 -16.86 0.07 -9.22
CA ALA A 289 -15.85 -0.97 -9.40
C ALA A 289 -14.59 -0.38 -10.03
N GLU A 290 -14.76 0.41 -11.07
CA GLU A 290 -13.72 1.08 -11.84
C GLU A 290 -12.92 2.07 -10.99
N GLU A 291 -13.60 2.77 -10.07
CA GLU A 291 -12.91 3.66 -9.12
C GLU A 291 -11.88 2.94 -8.24
N LEU A 292 -12.14 1.68 -7.91
CA LEU A 292 -11.27 0.86 -7.08
C LEU A 292 -10.42 -0.12 -7.88
N ALA A 293 -10.43 -0.06 -9.22
CA ALA A 293 -9.72 -1.01 -10.09
C ALA A 293 -8.23 -1.13 -9.73
N PHE A 294 -7.61 0.03 -9.46
CA PHE A 294 -6.18 0.15 -9.15
C PHE A 294 -5.86 0.24 -7.66
N VAL A 295 -6.86 0.08 -6.79
CA VAL A 295 -6.71 0.18 -5.34
C VAL A 295 -6.72 -1.22 -4.72
N GLY A 296 -5.68 -1.57 -3.99
CA GLY A 296 -5.58 -2.87 -3.33
C GLY A 296 -6.47 -2.93 -2.09
N ILE A 297 -7.22 -4.01 -1.93
CA ILE A 297 -7.90 -4.30 -0.66
C ILE A 297 -6.98 -5.18 0.20
N VAL A 298 -6.80 -4.80 1.46
CA VAL A 298 -6.05 -5.57 2.45
C VAL A 298 -7.03 -6.06 3.52
N PRO A 299 -7.52 -7.31 3.44
CA PRO A 299 -8.44 -7.84 4.44
C PRO A 299 -7.75 -8.00 5.80
N GLN A 300 -8.25 -7.26 6.79
CA GLN A 300 -7.79 -7.31 8.16
C GLN A 300 -8.76 -8.04 9.11
N ASN A 301 -9.93 -8.44 8.61
CA ASN A 301 -10.95 -9.14 9.38
C ASN A 301 -10.59 -10.61 9.69
N PRO A 302 -11.08 -11.19 10.81
CA PRO A 302 -10.81 -12.58 11.20
C PRO A 302 -11.44 -13.67 10.32
N GLU A 303 -12.35 -13.30 9.42
CA GLU A 303 -13.02 -14.24 8.50
C GLU A 303 -12.38 -14.26 7.12
N ALA A 304 -11.32 -13.45 6.93
CA ALA A 304 -10.61 -13.37 5.68
C ALA A 304 -9.96 -14.71 5.33
N VAL A 305 -10.08 -15.16 4.08
CA VAL A 305 -9.47 -16.40 3.58
C VAL A 305 -8.53 -16.12 2.41
N VAL A 306 -7.41 -16.84 2.38
CA VAL A 306 -6.47 -16.84 1.26
C VAL A 306 -6.95 -17.82 0.19
N ILE A 307 -7.00 -17.38 -1.06
CA ILE A 307 -7.25 -18.26 -2.19
C ILE A 307 -5.91 -18.94 -2.55
N THR A 308 -5.59 -20.05 -1.89
CA THR A 308 -4.28 -20.74 -2.02
C THR A 308 -4.17 -21.70 -3.21
N GLN A 309 -5.28 -22.02 -3.88
CA GLN A 309 -5.34 -23.03 -4.96
C GLN A 309 -5.08 -22.48 -6.37
N PHE A 310 -4.62 -21.23 -6.49
CA PHE A 310 -4.34 -20.59 -7.78
C PHE A 310 -2.82 -20.44 -7.98
N PRO A 311 -2.32 -20.37 -9.22
CA PRO A 311 -0.91 -20.06 -9.51
C PRO A 311 -0.45 -18.69 -8.95
N PHE A 312 -1.40 -17.93 -8.41
CA PHE A 312 -1.13 -16.83 -7.50
C PHE A 312 -1.20 -17.32 -6.05
N LYS A 313 -0.04 -17.28 -5.40
CA LYS A 313 0.06 -16.83 -4.00
C LYS A 313 -0.49 -15.39 -3.91
N ALA A 314 -1.77 -15.19 -4.22
CA ALA A 314 -2.40 -13.87 -4.19
C ALA A 314 -2.42 -13.43 -2.73
N GLU A 315 -1.48 -12.55 -2.45
CA GLU A 315 -1.14 -11.87 -1.22
C GLU A 315 -2.36 -11.34 -0.45
N LEU A 316 -3.04 -12.22 0.25
CA LEU A 316 -3.40 -11.86 1.60
C LEU A 316 -2.08 -11.83 2.37
N ALA A 317 -1.67 -10.62 2.75
CA ALA A 317 -0.52 -10.44 3.64
C ALA A 317 -0.67 -11.45 4.78
N PRO A 318 0.28 -12.38 4.95
CA PRO A 318 0.18 -13.37 6.01
C PRO A 318 -0.05 -12.64 7.31
N LYS A 319 -0.93 -13.18 8.17
CA LYS A 319 -1.18 -12.58 9.48
C LYS A 319 0.11 -12.70 10.27
N ILE A 320 0.84 -11.59 10.36
CA ILE A 320 2.12 -11.56 11.06
C ILE A 320 1.88 -11.52 12.57
N ASN A 321 2.71 -12.26 13.30
CA ASN A 321 2.78 -12.24 14.75
C ASN A 321 3.69 -11.08 15.23
N ALA A 322 3.20 -9.84 15.20
CA ALA A 322 3.96 -8.64 15.60
C ALA A 322 3.05 -7.55 16.21
N GLY A 323 3.66 -6.58 16.89
CA GLY A 323 3.00 -5.45 17.52
C GLY A 323 1.92 -5.88 18.51
N ARG A 324 0.70 -5.34 18.36
CA ARG A 324 -0.43 -5.64 19.25
C ARG A 324 -0.88 -7.10 19.18
N THR A 325 -0.41 -7.83 18.17
CA THR A 325 -0.76 -9.22 17.93
C THR A 325 0.30 -10.18 18.43
N PHE A 326 1.46 -9.66 18.85
CA PHE A 326 2.57 -10.45 19.34
C PHE A 326 2.14 -11.26 20.56
N GLY A 327 2.31 -12.59 20.50
CA GLY A 327 1.96 -13.51 21.58
C GLY A 327 0.45 -13.72 21.79
N THR A 328 -0.40 -13.18 20.91
CA THR A 328 -1.85 -13.37 21.00
C THR A 328 -2.28 -14.69 20.34
N VAL A 329 -3.17 -15.44 21.00
CA VAL A 329 -3.74 -16.68 20.42
C VAL A 329 -4.72 -16.30 19.31
N ARG A 330 -4.51 -16.84 18.11
CA ARG A 330 -5.35 -16.58 16.93
C ARG A 330 -5.89 -17.89 16.35
N LYS A 331 -7.11 -17.82 15.82
CA LYS A 331 -7.74 -18.94 15.10
C LYS A 331 -7.09 -19.23 13.75
N GLN A 332 -6.47 -18.22 13.15
CA GLN A 332 -5.82 -18.32 11.84
C GLN A 332 -4.32 -18.62 12.01
N PRO A 333 -3.69 -19.35 11.07
CA PRO A 333 -2.24 -19.50 11.03
C PRO A 333 -1.58 -18.13 10.98
N VAL A 334 -0.65 -17.89 11.91
CA VAL A 334 0.20 -16.70 11.91
C VAL A 334 1.60 -17.06 11.45
N ILE A 335 2.24 -16.14 10.74
CA ILE A 335 3.64 -16.26 10.38
C ILE A 335 4.45 -15.41 11.34
N ASP A 336 5.48 -16.01 11.92
CA ASP A 336 6.53 -15.28 12.63
C ASP A 336 7.26 -14.39 11.64
N GLY A 337 7.20 -13.07 11.85
CA GLY A 337 7.77 -12.12 10.91
C GLY A 337 7.52 -10.67 11.28
N THR A 338 7.50 -9.80 10.27
CA THR A 338 7.20 -8.37 10.41
C THR A 338 6.47 -7.83 9.19
N ILE A 339 5.75 -6.72 9.38
CA ILE A 339 5.24 -5.89 8.27
C ILE A 339 6.11 -4.65 8.04
N ALA A 340 7.10 -4.41 8.91
CA ALA A 340 8.05 -3.32 8.75
C ALA A 340 8.82 -3.52 7.44
N CYS A 341 8.93 -2.47 6.63
CA CYS A 341 9.54 -2.56 5.31
C CYS A 341 10.64 -1.53 5.07
N VAL A 342 11.03 -0.77 6.10
CA VAL A 342 12.01 0.31 6.01
C VAL A 342 13.36 -0.19 6.49
N SER A 343 14.37 -0.10 5.62
CA SER A 343 15.78 -0.23 6.00
C SER A 343 16.46 1.11 5.71
N GLY A 344 16.48 1.98 6.70
CA GLY A 344 16.93 3.36 6.56
C GLY A 344 16.24 4.26 7.58
N PHE A 345 15.82 5.44 7.16
CA PHE A 345 15.37 6.48 8.08
C PHE A 345 13.85 6.47 8.29
N LEU A 346 13.42 6.45 9.56
CA LEU A 346 12.05 6.73 9.97
C LEU A 346 12.05 8.13 10.59
N ILE A 347 11.34 9.07 9.98
CA ILE A 347 11.35 10.48 10.39
C ILE A 347 9.97 10.90 10.86
N ASN A 348 9.86 11.38 12.10
CA ASN A 348 8.63 11.91 12.64
C ASN A 348 8.66 13.44 12.64
N LEU A 349 7.72 14.06 11.91
CA LEU A 349 7.69 15.51 11.74
C LEU A 349 7.00 16.22 12.91
N VAL A 350 6.15 15.52 13.67
CA VAL A 350 5.47 16.06 14.85
C VAL A 350 6.46 16.22 16.01
N THR A 351 7.26 15.19 16.28
CA THR A 351 8.27 15.18 17.35
C THR A 351 9.64 15.66 16.89
N ARG A 352 9.82 15.86 15.58
CA ARG A 352 11.11 16.14 14.94
C ARG A 352 12.20 15.15 15.33
N SER A 353 11.87 13.87 15.26
CA SER A 353 12.82 12.78 15.52
C SER A 353 13.13 11.98 14.26
N ILE A 354 14.29 11.35 14.27
CA ILE A 354 14.77 10.44 13.24
C ILE A 354 15.30 9.17 13.91
N GLN A 355 14.91 8.02 13.37
CA GLN A 355 15.42 6.71 13.76
C GLN A 355 16.07 6.03 12.55
N LEU A 356 17.20 5.37 12.76
CA LEU A 356 17.75 4.41 11.81
C LEU A 356 17.19 3.03 12.12
N ILE A 357 16.37 2.47 11.22
CA ILE A 357 15.65 1.22 11.46
C ILE A 357 15.87 0.18 10.36
N SER A 358 15.65 -1.09 10.70
CA SER A 358 15.61 -2.19 9.72
C SER A 358 14.64 -3.29 10.16
N PRO A 359 13.91 -3.97 9.25
CA PRO A 359 12.97 -5.03 9.62
C PRO A 359 13.69 -6.23 10.25
N CYS A 360 13.05 -6.88 11.21
CA CYS A 360 13.55 -8.11 11.82
C CYS A 360 12.38 -9.00 12.24
N LYS A 361 12.68 -10.24 12.63
CA LYS A 361 11.66 -11.09 13.27
C LYS A 361 11.19 -10.41 14.57
N ALA A 362 9.89 -10.36 14.79
CA ALA A 362 9.34 -9.88 16.05
C ALA A 362 9.72 -10.82 17.21
N THR A 363 10.21 -10.25 18.29
CA THR A 363 10.56 -10.95 19.55
C THR A 363 9.99 -10.18 20.74
N PRO A 364 10.04 -10.71 21.99
CA PRO A 364 9.62 -9.94 23.15
C PRO A 364 10.35 -8.60 23.32
N GLU A 365 11.62 -8.53 22.91
CA GLU A 365 12.47 -7.33 22.99
C GLU A 365 12.17 -6.34 21.85
N VAL A 366 11.86 -6.85 20.65
CA VAL A 366 11.49 -6.06 19.46
C VAL A 366 10.11 -6.47 18.93
N PRO A 367 9.02 -6.24 19.70
CA PRO A 367 7.71 -6.80 19.36
C PRO A 367 7.14 -6.21 18.07
N ARG A 368 7.57 -5.01 17.67
CA ARG A 368 7.12 -4.34 16.44
C ARG A 368 7.77 -4.88 15.16
N GLY A 369 8.73 -5.81 15.28
CA GLY A 369 9.38 -6.45 14.14
C GLY A 369 10.32 -5.52 13.36
N TYR A 370 10.95 -4.57 14.04
CA TYR A 370 12.07 -3.80 13.48
C TYR A 370 13.06 -3.43 14.59
N ILE A 371 14.33 -3.34 14.21
CA ILE A 371 15.44 -2.91 15.05
C ILE A 371 15.57 -1.39 14.91
N VAL A 372 15.80 -0.69 16.02
CA VAL A 372 16.27 0.70 16.03
C VAL A 372 17.76 0.67 16.35
N TYR A 373 18.58 1.13 15.40
CA TYR A 373 20.03 1.20 15.55
C TYR A 373 20.48 2.47 16.24
N ASP A 374 19.75 3.55 15.97
CA ASP A 374 20.05 4.88 16.45
C ASP A 374 18.78 5.75 16.41
N GLU A 375 18.73 6.76 17.27
CA GLU A 375 17.61 7.68 17.39
C GLU A 375 18.08 9.05 17.89
N GLU A 376 17.67 10.11 17.20
CA GLU A 376 17.97 11.49 17.58
C GLU A 376 16.83 12.45 17.21
N THR A 377 16.90 13.67 17.75
CA THR A 377 15.99 14.78 17.40
C THR A 377 16.70 15.81 16.53
N PHE A 378 15.98 16.38 15.57
CA PHE A 378 16.48 17.45 14.71
C PHE A 378 15.67 18.73 14.91
N THR A 379 16.26 19.87 14.55
CA THR A 379 15.60 21.19 14.67
C THR A 379 15.26 21.79 13.32
N ASP A 380 16.07 21.48 12.31
CA ASP A 380 16.00 21.96 10.94
C ASP A 380 16.63 20.93 9.98
N SER A 381 16.66 21.24 8.68
CA SER A 381 17.24 20.35 7.67
C SER A 381 18.77 20.21 7.78
N ALA A 382 19.48 21.22 8.30
CA ALA A 382 20.93 21.17 8.46
C ALA A 382 21.34 20.20 9.57
N SER A 383 20.69 20.29 10.73
CA SER A 383 20.84 19.34 11.83
C SER A 383 20.42 17.92 11.41
N LEU A 384 19.32 17.77 10.66
CA LEU A 384 18.93 16.47 10.09
C LEU A 384 20.03 15.88 9.21
N ARG A 385 20.63 16.68 8.32
CA ARG A 385 21.73 16.24 7.46
C ARG A 385 22.91 15.73 8.28
N SER A 386 23.35 16.49 9.28
CA SER A 386 24.47 16.09 10.15
C SER A 386 24.18 14.79 10.91
N ILE A 387 22.94 14.61 11.37
CA ILE A 387 22.50 13.37 12.03
C ILE A 387 22.57 12.19 11.06
N CYS A 388 22.03 12.33 9.86
CA CYS A 388 22.06 11.27 8.85
C CYS A 388 23.49 10.86 8.48
N ASP A 389 24.39 11.82 8.26
CA ASP A 389 25.79 11.56 7.95
C ASP A 389 26.46 10.77 9.09
N ARG A 390 26.23 11.17 10.35
CA ARG A 390 26.74 10.45 11.53
C ARG A 390 26.18 9.03 11.64
N MET A 391 24.88 8.84 11.50
CA MET A 391 24.24 7.51 11.55
C MET A 391 24.80 6.59 10.47
N ILE A 392 25.03 7.11 9.26
CA ILE A 392 25.66 6.37 8.16
C ILE A 392 27.10 5.99 8.53
N ASP A 393 27.88 6.93 9.03
CA ASP A 393 29.29 6.69 9.35
C ASP A 393 29.47 5.69 10.49
N GLN A 394 28.59 5.72 11.49
CA GLN A 394 28.68 4.85 12.67
C GLN A 394 28.11 3.45 12.43
N HIS A 395 26.99 3.32 11.70
CA HIS A 395 26.24 2.07 11.61
C HIS A 395 26.31 1.38 10.24
N MET A 396 26.74 2.09 9.19
CA MET A 396 26.71 1.58 7.81
C MET A 396 28.09 1.31 7.19
N SER A 397 29.16 1.40 7.98
CA SER A 397 30.52 1.02 7.55
C SER A 397 30.64 -0.46 7.18
#